data_AF-A0A6G1KB06-F1
#
_entry.id   AF-A0A6G1KB06-F1
#
_cell.length_a   1.000
_cell.length_b   1.000
_cell.length_c   1.000
_cell.angle_alpha   90.00
_cell.angle_beta   90.00
_cell.angle_gamma   90.00
#
_symmetry.space_group_name_H-M   'P 1'
#
loop_
_entity.id
_entity.type
_entity.pdbx_description
1 polymer ?
#
loop_
_entity_poly.entity_id
_entity_poly.type
_entity_poly.pdbx_seq_one_letter_code
_entity_poly.pdbx_strand_id
1 'polypeptide(L)'
;MFAPRVLARTTPRVALARAPLRLRRPYSSETTKLYGAEDNEFNRERARMNDHAGESGEFWRKLCVFVAIPALALGAGNAYLRWNAHWEHVAHEEHENPRAERPEYPYQNIRTKNFWWGDGDKTAFWNDKVNYHKKDE
;
A
#
# COMPACT_ATOMS: atom_id res chain seq x y z
N MET A 1 19.35 68.14 -61.90
CA MET A 1 19.43 68.81 -60.58
C MET A 1 18.20 68.41 -59.79
N PHE A 2 18.32 67.73 -58.65
CA PHE A 2 17.45 67.79 -57.46
C PHE A 2 17.99 66.80 -56.41
N ALA A 3 17.97 67.22 -55.14
CA ALA A 3 18.76 66.74 -54.00
C ALA A 3 18.34 65.37 -53.40
N PRO A 4 19.23 64.70 -52.65
CA PRO A 4 18.88 63.50 -51.89
C PRO A 4 18.06 63.86 -50.64
N ARG A 5 16.90 63.21 -50.44
CA ARG A 5 16.15 63.26 -49.18
C ARG A 5 16.52 62.05 -48.32
N VAL A 6 17.18 62.31 -47.21
CA VAL A 6 17.39 61.36 -46.10
C VAL A 6 16.03 61.06 -45.46
N LEU A 7 15.61 59.80 -45.49
CA LEU A 7 14.48 59.31 -44.71
C LEU A 7 15.03 58.44 -43.58
N ALA A 8 15.18 59.04 -42.41
CA ALA A 8 15.27 58.31 -41.16
C ALA A 8 13.92 57.60 -40.92
N ARG A 9 13.94 56.27 -40.84
CA ARG A 9 12.80 55.50 -40.34
C ARG A 9 13.22 54.69 -39.12
N THR A 10 12.74 55.19 -38.00
CA THR A 10 12.72 54.69 -36.63
C THR A 10 12.33 53.21 -36.54
N THR A 11 13.14 52.40 -35.85
CA THR A 11 12.75 51.06 -35.40
C THR A 11 11.87 51.16 -34.15
N PRO A 12 10.64 50.62 -34.11
CA PRO A 12 9.95 50.42 -32.85
C PRO A 12 10.55 49.20 -32.13
N ARG A 13 11.18 49.43 -30.98
CA ARG A 13 11.51 48.39 -30.01
C ARG A 13 10.35 48.23 -29.01
N VAL A 14 10.09 46.97 -28.65
CA VAL A 14 9.44 46.46 -27.43
C VAL A 14 7.90 46.48 -27.34
N ALA A 15 7.32 45.28 -27.23
CA ALA A 15 6.52 44.87 -26.07
C ALA A 15 6.31 43.35 -26.05
N LEU A 16 7.05 42.65 -25.18
CA LEU A 16 6.72 41.29 -24.76
C LEU A 16 5.45 41.40 -23.91
N ALA A 17 4.32 40.93 -24.42
CA ALA A 17 3.09 40.82 -23.65
C ALA A 17 3.32 39.81 -22.51
N ARG A 18 3.58 40.32 -21.30
CA ARG A 18 3.55 39.52 -20.08
C ARG A 18 2.11 39.10 -19.83
N ALA A 19 1.76 37.86 -20.16
CA ALA A 19 0.52 37.26 -19.71
C ALA A 19 0.44 37.38 -18.17
N PRO A 20 -0.70 37.79 -17.59
CA PRO A 20 -0.82 37.84 -16.15
C PRO A 20 -0.71 36.42 -15.59
N LEU A 21 0.32 36.16 -14.77
CA LEU A 21 0.38 34.97 -13.93
C LEU A 21 -0.87 34.96 -13.04
N ARG A 22 -1.85 34.11 -13.36
CA ARG A 22 -2.94 33.81 -12.45
C ARG A 22 -2.35 33.04 -11.28
N LEU A 23 -2.07 33.75 -10.19
CA LEU A 23 -1.64 33.18 -8.93
C LEU A 23 -2.72 32.20 -8.46
N ARG A 24 -2.50 30.91 -8.69
CA ARG A 24 -3.39 29.83 -8.23
C ARG A 24 -3.29 29.79 -6.71
N ARG A 25 -4.31 30.29 -6.02
CA ARG A 25 -4.42 30.30 -4.55
C ARG A 25 -4.56 28.83 -4.09
N PRO A 26 -3.56 28.20 -3.46
CA PRO A 26 -3.57 26.76 -3.26
C PRO A 26 -4.24 26.31 -1.95
N TYR A 27 -4.83 27.22 -1.18
CA TYR A 27 -5.49 26.86 0.07
C TYR A 27 -6.55 27.92 0.42
N SER A 28 -7.80 27.63 0.09
CA SER A 28 -8.95 28.33 0.64
C SER A 28 -9.86 27.24 1.21
N SER A 29 -9.98 27.21 2.54
CA SER A 29 -10.90 26.36 3.28
C SER A 29 -12.33 26.91 3.28
N GLU A 30 -12.62 27.93 2.48
CA GLU A 30 -13.98 28.43 2.30
C GLU A 30 -14.72 27.49 1.36
N THR A 31 -15.85 26.97 1.83
CA THR A 31 -16.87 26.35 0.98
C THR A 31 -17.14 27.30 -0.17
N THR A 32 -16.65 26.94 -1.35
CA THR A 32 -16.79 27.76 -2.55
C THR A 32 -18.25 27.69 -2.94
N LYS A 33 -19.06 28.58 -2.38
CA LYS A 33 -20.39 28.84 -2.92
C LYS A 33 -20.17 29.31 -4.35
N LEU A 34 -20.46 28.45 -5.31
CA LEU A 34 -20.34 28.76 -6.72
C LEU A 34 -21.32 29.88 -7.04
N TYR A 35 -20.86 30.95 -7.70
CA TYR A 35 -21.70 32.06 -8.13
C TYR A 35 -21.45 32.34 -9.62
N GLY A 36 -22.52 32.64 -10.38
CA GLY A 36 -22.41 33.04 -11.79
C GLY A 36 -22.02 31.89 -12.72
N ALA A 37 -21.11 32.13 -13.67
CA ALA A 37 -20.72 31.15 -14.70
C ALA A 37 -19.98 29.91 -14.16
N GLU A 38 -19.54 29.96 -12.90
CA GLU A 38 -18.93 28.83 -12.19
C GLU A 38 -19.98 27.86 -11.60
N ASP A 39 -21.24 28.30 -11.45
CA ASP A 39 -22.36 27.48 -10.97
C ASP A 39 -23.01 26.70 -12.13
N ASN A 40 -22.25 25.76 -12.70
CA ASN A 40 -22.75 24.80 -13.68
C ASN A 40 -22.99 23.43 -13.01
N GLU A 41 -23.79 22.58 -13.65
CA GLU A 41 -24.14 21.26 -13.08
C GLU A 41 -22.90 20.41 -12.77
N PHE A 42 -21.88 20.46 -13.64
CA PHE A 42 -20.62 19.75 -13.45
C PHE A 42 -19.87 20.17 -12.18
N ASN A 43 -19.73 21.47 -11.93
CA ASN A 43 -19.05 21.99 -10.75
C ASN A 43 -19.85 21.71 -9.47
N ARG A 44 -21.19 21.72 -9.54
CA ARG A 44 -22.08 21.34 -8.43
C ARG A 44 -21.94 19.85 -8.08
N GLU A 45 -21.90 18.98 -9.08
CA GLU A 45 -21.65 17.55 -8.86
C GLU A 45 -20.28 17.31 -8.24
N ARG A 46 -19.23 17.98 -8.73
CA ARG A 46 -17.89 17.85 -8.17
C ARG A 46 -17.81 18.30 -6.70
N ALA A 47 -18.49 19.40 -6.36
CA ALA A 47 -18.59 19.85 -4.98
C ALA A 47 -19.29 18.80 -4.10
N ARG A 48 -20.43 18.27 -4.56
CA ARG A 48 -21.15 17.18 -3.85
C ARG A 48 -20.30 15.93 -3.67
N MET A 49 -19.55 15.52 -4.70
CA MET A 49 -18.63 14.38 -4.62
C MET A 49 -17.53 14.62 -3.59
N ASN A 50 -16.99 15.84 -3.54
CA ASN A 50 -15.96 16.19 -2.58
C ASN A 50 -16.49 16.16 -1.14
N ASP A 51 -17.67 16.72 -0.91
CA ASP A 51 -18.31 16.71 0.42
C ASP A 51 -18.64 15.27 0.86
N HIS A 52 -19.23 14.48 -0.04
CA HIS A 52 -19.52 13.06 0.21
C HIS A 52 -18.26 12.23 0.47
N ALA A 53 -17.15 12.51 -0.22
CA ALA A 53 -15.88 11.85 0.01
C ALA A 53 -15.31 12.20 1.39
N GLY A 54 -15.46 13.45 1.85
CA GLY A 54 -15.07 13.87 3.19
C GLY A 54 -15.85 13.13 4.29
N GLU A 55 -17.18 13.08 4.16
CA GLU A 55 -18.05 12.34 5.08
C GLU A 55 -17.75 10.83 5.08
N SER A 56 -17.61 10.24 3.89
CA SER A 56 -17.29 8.82 3.74
C SER A 56 -15.93 8.48 4.35
N GLY A 57 -14.92 9.33 4.14
CA GLY A 57 -13.59 9.15 4.72
C GLY A 57 -13.60 9.20 6.24
N GLU A 58 -14.32 10.17 6.83
CA GLU A 58 -14.51 10.29 8.27
C GLU A 58 -15.22 9.07 8.86
N PHE A 59 -16.24 8.55 8.17
CA PHE A 59 -16.94 7.32 8.55
C PHE A 59 -16.01 6.10 8.58
N TRP A 60 -15.25 5.86 7.50
CA TRP A 60 -14.32 4.72 7.43
C TRP A 60 -13.19 4.83 8.46
N ARG A 61 -12.68 6.05 8.70
CA ARG A 61 -11.70 6.28 9.78
C ARG A 61 -12.25 5.83 11.14
N LYS A 62 -13.49 6.20 11.47
CA LYS A 62 -14.14 5.78 12.72
C LYS A 62 -14.32 4.27 12.78
N LEU A 63 -14.75 3.64 11.69
CA LEU A 63 -14.92 2.19 11.64
C LEU A 63 -13.59 1.46 11.87
N CYS A 64 -12.51 1.88 11.20
CA CYS A 64 -11.17 1.33 11.41
C CYS A 64 -10.73 1.45 12.88
N VAL A 65 -10.90 2.63 13.48
CA VAL A 65 -10.44 2.88 14.86
C VAL A 65 -11.31 2.16 15.90
N PHE A 66 -12.63 2.20 15.77
CA PHE A 66 -13.55 1.72 16.80
C PHE A 66 -14.02 0.28 16.61
N VAL A 67 -13.85 -0.29 15.42
CA VAL A 67 -14.26 -1.68 15.13
C VAL A 67 -13.05 -2.53 14.78
N ALA A 68 -12.27 -2.12 13.77
CA ALA A 68 -11.19 -2.97 13.26
C ALA A 68 -10.07 -3.16 14.30
N ILE A 69 -9.63 -2.09 14.98
CA ILE A 69 -8.60 -2.20 16.02
C ILE A 69 -9.05 -3.09 17.18
N PRO A 70 -10.23 -2.89 17.81
CA PRO A 70 -10.71 -3.80 18.86
C PRO A 70 -10.85 -5.25 18.39
N ALA A 71 -11.37 -5.49 17.19
CA ALA A 71 -11.49 -6.85 16.64
C ALA A 71 -10.12 -7.51 16.46
N LEU A 72 -9.13 -6.77 15.96
CA LEU A 72 -7.75 -7.26 15.86
C LEU A 72 -7.13 -7.51 17.23
N ALA A 73 -7.39 -6.67 18.22
CA ALA A 73 -6.88 -6.87 19.59
C ALA A 73 -7.44 -8.17 20.21
N LEU A 74 -8.75 -8.42 20.05
CA LEU A 74 -9.38 -9.66 20.50
C LEU A 74 -8.84 -10.89 19.73
N GLY A 75 -8.70 -10.78 18.40
CA GLY A 75 -8.11 -11.83 17.57
C GLY A 75 -6.67 -12.14 17.95
N ALA A 76 -5.85 -11.11 18.19
CA ALA A 76 -4.47 -11.24 18.64
C ALA A 76 -4.39 -11.89 20.03
N GLY A 77 -5.27 -11.49 20.96
CA GLY A 77 -5.37 -12.14 22.26
C GLY A 77 -5.70 -13.63 22.16
N ASN A 78 -6.66 -14.01 21.31
CA ASN A 78 -6.99 -15.42 21.08
C ASN A 78 -5.83 -16.20 20.44
N ALA A 79 -5.20 -15.61 19.42
CA ALA A 79 -4.06 -16.20 18.74
C ALA A 79 -2.87 -16.39 19.70
N TYR A 80 -2.61 -15.43 20.59
CA TYR A 80 -1.55 -15.51 21.59
C TYR A 80 -1.78 -16.65 22.58
N LEU A 81 -3.00 -16.84 23.08
CA LEU A 81 -3.33 -17.96 23.96
C LEU A 81 -3.11 -19.31 23.26
N ARG A 82 -3.57 -19.44 22.01
CA ARG A 82 -3.37 -20.66 21.21
C ARG A 82 -1.90 -20.90 20.87
N TRP A 83 -1.15 -19.83 20.61
CA TRP A 83 0.28 -19.88 20.33
C TRP A 83 1.04 -20.47 21.52
N ASN A 84 0.79 -19.97 22.74
CA ASN A 84 1.45 -20.49 23.94
C ASN A 84 1.09 -21.95 24.20
N ALA A 85 -0.20 -22.31 24.12
CA ALA A 85 -0.65 -23.70 24.27
C ALA A 85 -0.03 -24.63 23.21
N HIS A 86 0.11 -24.15 21.97
CA HIS A 86 0.77 -24.91 20.91
C HIS A 86 2.24 -25.17 21.24
N TRP A 87 2.99 -24.15 21.71
CA TRP A 87 4.40 -24.34 22.04
C TRP A 87 4.63 -25.19 23.28
N GLU A 88 3.77 -25.10 24.28
CA GLU A 88 3.78 -26.02 25.42
C GLU A 88 3.58 -27.47 24.95
N HIS A 89 2.58 -27.72 24.10
CA HIS A 89 2.34 -29.04 23.52
C HIS A 89 3.53 -29.54 22.69
N VAL A 90 4.10 -28.68 21.84
CA VAL A 90 5.28 -29.02 21.02
C VAL A 90 6.48 -29.40 21.90
N ALA A 91 6.70 -28.69 23.01
CA ALA A 91 7.80 -28.99 23.94
C ALA A 91 7.58 -30.33 24.67
N HIS A 92 6.34 -30.62 25.09
CA HIS A 92 5.98 -31.91 25.67
C HIS A 92 6.15 -33.06 24.67
N GLU A 93 5.63 -32.90 23.45
CA GLU A 93 5.77 -33.91 22.40
C GLU A 93 7.23 -34.23 22.09
N GLU A 94 8.09 -33.22 22.00
CA GLU A 94 9.50 -33.44 21.68
C GLU A 94 10.24 -34.23 22.78
N HIS A 95 9.82 -34.10 24.04
CA HIS A 95 10.41 -34.85 25.16
C HIS A 95 9.84 -36.28 25.28
N GLU A 96 8.55 -36.47 25.01
CA GLU A 96 7.90 -37.79 25.16
C GLU A 96 7.98 -38.66 23.90
N ASN A 97 7.86 -38.06 22.72
CA ASN A 97 7.86 -38.76 21.43
C ASN A 97 8.62 -37.90 20.39
N PRO A 98 9.96 -37.88 20.45
CA PRO A 98 10.79 -37.05 19.59
C PRO A 98 10.42 -37.23 18.12
N ARG A 99 10.24 -36.11 17.39
CA ARG A 99 9.74 -36.19 16.01
C ARG A 99 10.69 -36.93 15.07
N ALA A 100 11.99 -36.87 15.34
CA ALA A 100 13.01 -37.61 14.61
C ALA A 100 12.86 -39.14 14.75
N GLU A 101 12.23 -39.64 15.80
CA GLU A 101 12.04 -41.08 16.01
C GLU A 101 10.81 -41.61 15.27
N ARG A 102 9.85 -40.74 14.93
CA ARG A 102 8.59 -41.13 14.27
C ARG A 102 8.87 -41.78 12.89
N PRO A 103 8.14 -42.85 12.53
CA PRO A 103 8.32 -43.48 11.23
C PRO A 103 7.96 -42.50 10.11
N GLU A 104 8.85 -42.38 9.13
CA GLU A 104 8.58 -41.64 7.90
C GLU A 104 7.93 -42.58 6.90
N TYR A 105 6.76 -42.18 6.39
CA TYR A 105 6.04 -43.00 5.42
C TYR A 105 6.48 -42.63 3.98
N PRO A 106 6.38 -43.57 3.01
CA PRO A 106 6.83 -43.33 1.63
C PRO A 106 6.16 -42.15 0.91
N TYR A 107 5.01 -41.70 1.40
CA TYR A 107 4.31 -40.53 0.85
C TYR A 107 4.75 -39.20 1.46
N GLN A 108 5.56 -39.23 2.52
CA GLN A 108 6.13 -38.05 3.16
C GLN A 108 7.47 -37.70 2.50
N ASN A 109 7.81 -36.40 2.51
CA ASN A 109 9.05 -35.84 1.96
C ASN A 109 9.52 -36.42 0.60
N ILE A 110 8.59 -36.74 -0.30
CA ILE A 110 8.96 -37.23 -1.63
C ILE A 110 9.85 -36.20 -2.35
N ARG A 111 10.96 -36.66 -2.92
CA ARG A 111 11.86 -35.89 -3.78
C ARG A 111 12.11 -36.65 -5.08
N THR A 112 11.39 -36.30 -6.15
CA THR A 112 11.64 -36.85 -7.50
C THR A 112 12.83 -36.16 -8.18
N LYS A 113 13.03 -34.88 -7.86
CA LYS A 113 14.18 -34.08 -8.24
C LYS A 113 14.54 -33.19 -7.06
N ASN A 114 15.84 -33.08 -6.78
CA ASN A 114 16.33 -32.20 -5.73
C ASN A 114 16.02 -30.73 -6.06
N PHE A 115 15.84 -29.93 -5.01
CA PHE A 115 15.78 -28.49 -5.15
C PHE A 115 17.09 -27.96 -5.73
N TRP A 116 17.01 -26.84 -6.45
CA TRP A 116 18.18 -26.24 -7.12
C TRP A 116 18.99 -25.30 -6.21
N TRP A 117 18.64 -25.21 -4.93
CA TRP A 117 19.31 -24.40 -3.92
C TRP A 117 19.71 -25.23 -2.69
N GLY A 118 20.61 -24.67 -1.89
CA GLY A 118 21.00 -25.26 -0.61
C GLY A 118 21.59 -26.66 -0.79
N ASP A 119 21.11 -27.59 0.03
CA ASP A 119 21.45 -29.03 0.00
C ASP A 119 20.59 -29.84 -0.98
N GLY A 120 19.63 -29.18 -1.65
CA GLY A 120 18.70 -29.80 -2.58
C GLY A 120 17.55 -30.58 -1.93
N ASP A 121 17.44 -30.56 -0.60
CA ASP A 121 16.49 -31.38 0.15
C ASP A 121 15.49 -30.56 0.98
N LYS A 122 15.98 -29.46 1.56
CA LYS A 122 15.19 -28.57 2.41
C LYS A 122 14.39 -27.56 1.60
N THR A 123 13.13 -27.39 1.98
CA THR A 123 12.23 -26.37 1.41
C THR A 123 12.61 -24.97 1.91
N ALA A 124 12.07 -23.92 1.27
CA ALA A 124 12.33 -22.53 1.67
C ALA A 124 11.87 -22.19 3.10
N PHE A 125 10.89 -22.92 3.63
CA PHE A 125 10.36 -22.75 4.99
C PHE A 125 10.66 -23.97 5.88
N TRP A 126 11.74 -24.69 5.58
CA TRP A 126 12.17 -25.83 6.37
C TRP A 126 12.69 -25.37 7.74
N ASN A 127 12.23 -26.04 8.80
CA ASN A 127 12.71 -25.82 10.16
C ASN A 127 13.14 -27.15 10.77
N ASP A 128 14.44 -27.30 11.02
CA ASP A 128 15.07 -28.53 11.54
C ASP A 128 14.51 -28.98 12.91
N LYS A 129 13.78 -28.12 13.63
CA LYS A 129 13.12 -28.47 14.90
C LYS A 129 11.77 -29.17 14.72
N VAL A 130 11.15 -29.07 13.55
CA VAL A 130 9.80 -29.59 13.30
C VAL A 130 9.72 -30.46 12.05
N ASN A 131 10.61 -30.22 11.08
CA ASN A 131 10.72 -30.99 9.86
C ASN A 131 11.94 -31.91 9.96
N TYR A 132 11.72 -33.19 9.65
CA TYR A 132 12.73 -34.21 9.57
C TYR A 132 12.56 -34.95 8.25
N HIS A 133 13.67 -35.43 7.70
CA HIS A 133 13.69 -36.31 6.54
C HIS A 133 14.67 -37.45 6.82
N LYS A 134 14.12 -38.64 7.01
CA LYS A 134 14.81 -39.92 7.08
C LYS A 134 15.08 -40.35 5.67
N LYS A 135 16.36 -40.29 5.30
CA LYS A 135 16.82 -40.94 4.08
C LYS A 135 16.88 -42.42 4.37
N ASP A 136 16.21 -43.22 3.55
CA ASP A 136 16.40 -44.66 3.58
C ASP A 136 17.89 -44.93 3.32
N GLU A 137 18.54 -45.66 4.23
CA GLU A 137 19.92 -46.16 4.03
C GLU A 137 19.99 -47.16 2.86
#